data_AF-A0A538HHW3-F1
#
_entry.id   AF-A0A538HHW3-F1
#
_cell.length_a   1.000
_cell.length_b   1.000
_cell.length_c   1.000
_cell.angle_alpha   90.00
_cell.angle_beta   90.00
_cell.angle_gamma   90.00
#
_symmetry.space_group_name_H-M   'P 1'
#
loop_
_entity.id
_entity.type
_entity.pdbx_description
1 polymer ?
#
loop_
_entity_poly.entity_id
_entity_poly.type
_entity_poly.pdbx_seq_one_letter_code
_entity_poly.pdbx_strand_id
1 'polypeptide(L)'
;MTDVPEHLLRRSRERREALGLGGGGAPPTAPEEAPAQAAAPTEAPAEASTEVAEPAEVGTDVAEAPAAAPARPGARPATITVEPAVYALPETPRRVPIWMMPVLVGLPFWAIVYMGAFSSHVKTTVNPLVLGQQVYNTAGCAGCHGPSGGGGVGPKLHGGEAKLTFPNVADQISWVKTGSAPFAGKLYGDPKRTGGQHGPAKGVMPAFGGTLSDEQINAVVRYERLQL
;
A
#
# COMPACT_ATOMS: atom_id res chain seq x y z
N MET A 1 -17.81 -6.08 30.84
CA MET A 1 -16.88 -7.21 31.03
C MET A 1 -17.23 -8.25 29.98
N THR A 2 -16.43 -8.40 28.95
CA THR A 2 -16.65 -9.37 27.88
C THR A 2 -15.98 -10.67 28.28
N ASP A 3 -16.78 -11.65 28.69
CA ASP A 3 -16.29 -12.97 29.08
C ASP A 3 -15.73 -13.67 27.83
N VAL A 4 -14.46 -14.09 27.88
CA VAL A 4 -13.83 -14.80 26.77
C VAL A 4 -14.29 -16.24 26.81
N PRO A 5 -14.92 -16.77 25.75
CA PRO A 5 -15.44 -18.14 25.77
C PRO A 5 -14.32 -19.17 26.00
N GLU A 6 -14.46 -20.01 27.03
CA GLU A 6 -13.42 -20.94 27.50
C GLU A 6 -12.90 -21.90 26.42
N HIS A 7 -13.73 -22.24 25.44
CA HIS A 7 -13.33 -23.11 24.33
C HIS A 7 -12.23 -22.48 23.45
N LEU A 8 -12.14 -21.15 23.38
CA LEU A 8 -11.09 -20.44 22.63
C LEU A 8 -9.75 -20.51 23.35
N LEU A 9 -9.77 -20.44 24.69
CA LEU A 9 -8.58 -20.58 25.51
C LEU A 9 -8.05 -22.02 25.49
N ARG A 10 -8.94 -23.02 25.43
CA ARG A 10 -8.53 -24.42 25.26
C ARG A 10 -7.87 -24.67 23.91
N ARG A 11 -8.49 -24.19 22.82
CA ARG A 11 -7.94 -24.34 21.46
C ARG A 11 -6.59 -23.63 21.28
N SER A 12 -6.38 -22.51 21.96
CA SER A 12 -5.10 -21.79 21.91
C SER A 12 -3.99 -22.54 22.66
N ARG A 13 -4.31 -23.14 23.82
CA ARG A 13 -3.40 -24.02 24.57
C ARG A 13 -2.99 -25.25 23.75
N GLU A 14 -3.95 -25.95 23.16
CA GLU A 14 -3.71 -27.13 22.31
C GLU A 14 -2.81 -26.79 21.10
N ARG A 15 -3.03 -25.65 20.43
CA ARG A 15 -2.16 -25.18 19.33
C ARG A 15 -0.76 -24.82 19.81
N ARG A 16 -0.64 -24.24 20.99
CA ARG A 16 0.65 -23.85 21.56
C ARG A 16 1.46 -25.09 21.96
N GLU A 17 0.81 -26.12 22.48
CA GLU A 17 1.41 -27.42 22.78
C GLU A 17 1.82 -28.17 21.50
N ALA A 18 0.97 -28.18 20.47
CA ALA A 18 1.30 -28.78 19.17
C ALA A 18 2.52 -28.11 18.49
N LEU A 19 2.77 -26.84 18.80
CA LEU A 19 3.92 -26.09 18.31
C LEU A 19 5.15 -26.19 19.24
N GLY A 20 5.09 -27.02 20.28
CA GLY A 20 6.19 -27.21 21.24
C GLY A 20 6.45 -25.99 22.15
N LEU A 21 5.52 -25.05 22.22
CA LEU A 21 5.63 -23.79 22.98
C LEU A 21 5.01 -23.90 24.40
N GLY A 22 4.72 -25.12 24.85
CA GLY A 22 4.11 -25.42 26.14
C GLY A 22 5.10 -25.30 27.31
N GLY A 23 5.23 -24.09 27.85
CA GLY A 23 5.98 -23.84 29.08
C GLY A 23 5.73 -22.42 29.56
N GLY A 24 5.20 -22.27 30.77
CA GLY A 24 5.04 -20.98 31.43
C GLY A 24 5.23 -21.13 32.93
N GLY A 25 6.15 -20.36 33.52
CA GLY A 25 6.19 -20.14 34.97
C GLY A 25 7.58 -19.96 35.62
N ALA A 26 8.22 -18.81 35.39
CA ALA A 26 9.21 -18.13 36.28
C ALA A 26 10.67 -18.69 36.36
N PRO A 27 11.68 -17.89 36.81
CA PRO A 27 12.69 -17.25 35.94
C PRO A 27 14.15 -17.67 36.25
N PRO A 28 15.11 -17.41 35.33
CA PRO A 28 16.33 -16.71 35.80
C PRO A 28 16.99 -15.76 34.76
N THR A 29 17.45 -14.61 35.30
CA THR A 29 18.68 -13.83 35.05
C THR A 29 19.26 -13.57 33.64
N ALA A 30 19.81 -12.35 33.52
CA ALA A 30 20.40 -11.67 32.37
C ALA A 30 21.65 -12.36 31.74
N PRO A 31 22.14 -11.88 30.57
CA PRO A 31 22.76 -12.69 29.50
C PRO A 31 24.29 -12.81 29.59
N GLU A 32 24.83 -13.83 28.92
CA GLU A 32 26.26 -13.95 28.61
C GLU A 32 26.47 -14.37 27.14
N GLU A 33 27.66 -14.07 26.64
CA GLU A 33 28.06 -13.72 25.27
C GLU A 33 28.06 -14.84 24.21
N ALA A 34 28.19 -14.39 22.95
CA ALA A 34 28.32 -15.04 21.63
C ALA A 34 29.53 -16.02 21.50
N PRO A 35 29.91 -16.64 20.32
CA PRO A 35 29.51 -16.32 18.94
C PRO A 35 29.42 -17.46 17.86
N ALA A 36 28.85 -17.06 16.71
CA ALA A 36 29.20 -17.31 15.29
C ALA A 36 29.51 -18.72 14.72
N GLN A 37 28.81 -19.09 13.63
CA GLN A 37 29.31 -19.23 12.22
C GLN A 37 28.20 -19.87 11.34
N ALA A 38 27.69 -19.21 10.29
CA ALA A 38 28.23 -18.97 8.94
C ALA A 38 27.90 -20.10 7.94
N ALA A 39 27.08 -19.78 6.92
CA ALA A 39 27.28 -20.09 5.50
C ALA A 39 25.99 -19.87 4.68
N ALA A 40 26.08 -19.03 3.64
CA ALA A 40 25.24 -19.04 2.43
C ALA A 40 26.13 -19.57 1.27
N PRO A 41 25.71 -19.65 -0.01
CA PRO A 41 24.40 -19.51 -0.67
C PRO A 41 24.13 -20.64 -1.73
N THR A 42 23.07 -20.52 -2.56
CA THR A 42 23.10 -20.67 -4.04
C THR A 42 21.83 -21.30 -4.66
N GLU A 43 21.18 -20.48 -5.50
CA GLU A 43 20.50 -20.65 -6.81
C GLU A 43 19.45 -21.74 -7.13
N ALA A 44 18.46 -21.26 -7.90
CA ALA A 44 17.39 -21.91 -8.68
C ALA A 44 17.97 -22.73 -9.89
N PRO A 45 17.22 -23.36 -10.84
CA PRO A 45 15.86 -23.05 -11.37
C PRO A 45 14.98 -24.24 -11.89
N ALA A 46 13.82 -23.90 -12.48
CA ALA A 46 13.12 -24.40 -13.72
C ALA A 46 13.34 -25.87 -14.21
N GLU A 47 12.46 -26.61 -14.91
CA GLU A 47 11.17 -26.43 -15.61
C GLU A 47 10.71 -27.83 -16.14
N ALA A 48 9.43 -27.93 -16.53
CA ALA A 48 8.87 -28.72 -17.65
C ALA A 48 8.95 -30.28 -17.73
N SER A 49 7.76 -30.88 -17.57
CA SER A 49 6.99 -31.73 -18.52
C SER A 49 7.57 -32.90 -19.35
N THR A 50 6.67 -33.90 -19.50
CA THR A 50 6.34 -34.80 -20.64
C THR A 50 6.80 -36.26 -20.61
N GLU A 51 5.81 -37.16 -20.80
CA GLU A 51 5.89 -38.51 -21.40
C GLU A 51 4.42 -38.89 -21.79
N VAL A 52 3.94 -38.74 -23.04
CA VAL A 52 4.02 -39.58 -24.28
C VAL A 52 3.36 -40.98 -24.11
N ALA A 53 2.13 -41.20 -24.62
CA ALA A 53 1.71 -41.88 -25.88
C ALA A 53 1.99 -43.40 -25.90
N GLU A 54 1.13 -44.32 -26.38
CA GLU A 54 0.49 -44.50 -27.70
C GLU A 54 -0.31 -45.87 -27.65
N PRO A 55 -0.73 -46.56 -28.75
CA PRO A 55 -1.59 -46.26 -29.91
C PRO A 55 -2.74 -47.31 -30.11
N ALA A 56 -3.61 -47.09 -31.12
CA ALA A 56 -3.89 -48.11 -32.16
C ALA A 56 -4.82 -47.54 -33.27
N GLU A 57 -4.27 -47.39 -34.48
CA GLU A 57 -5.00 -47.44 -35.76
C GLU A 57 -5.17 -48.93 -36.17
N VAL A 58 -5.89 -49.40 -37.20
CA VAL A 58 -6.14 -48.99 -38.59
C VAL A 58 -7.34 -49.81 -39.09
N GLY A 59 -8.07 -49.32 -40.10
CA GLY A 59 -8.91 -50.18 -40.93
C GLY A 59 -9.53 -49.43 -42.11
N THR A 60 -8.73 -49.19 -43.14
CA THR A 60 -9.17 -48.80 -44.49
C THR A 60 -9.99 -49.92 -45.12
N ASP A 61 -10.95 -49.60 -46.00
CA ASP A 61 -11.10 -50.22 -47.33
C ASP A 61 -12.21 -49.54 -48.13
N VAL A 62 -11.93 -49.39 -49.43
CA VAL A 62 -12.65 -48.59 -50.41
C VAL A 62 -13.41 -49.50 -51.38
N ALA A 63 -14.60 -49.05 -51.78
CA ALA A 63 -15.36 -49.34 -53.01
C ALA A 63 -15.85 -50.78 -53.27
N GLU A 64 -17.13 -50.91 -53.67
CA GLU A 64 -17.49 -51.34 -55.04
C GLU A 64 -18.99 -51.12 -55.28
N ALA A 65 -19.34 -50.67 -56.50
CA ALA A 65 -20.70 -50.53 -57.00
C ALA A 65 -21.03 -51.70 -57.94
N PRO A 66 -22.31 -52.07 -58.08
CA PRO A 66 -22.75 -52.61 -59.37
C PRO A 66 -24.00 -51.94 -59.96
N ALA A 67 -23.80 -51.52 -61.21
CA ALA A 67 -24.69 -51.49 -62.37
C ALA A 67 -26.19 -51.84 -62.22
N ALA A 68 -27.01 -50.84 -62.59
CA ALA A 68 -28.08 -50.86 -63.60
C ALA A 68 -29.14 -52.00 -63.61
N ALA A 69 -30.36 -51.65 -63.19
CA ALA A 69 -31.60 -52.29 -63.63
C ALA A 69 -32.15 -51.60 -64.91
N PRO A 70 -32.82 -52.31 -65.83
CA PRO A 70 -33.42 -51.69 -67.02
C PRO A 70 -34.70 -50.93 -66.66
N ALA A 71 -34.77 -49.66 -67.07
CA ALA A 71 -35.98 -48.86 -66.99
C ALA A 71 -37.05 -49.38 -67.96
N ARG A 72 -38.31 -49.46 -67.50
CA ARG A 72 -39.47 -49.41 -68.39
C ARG A 72 -40.19 -48.07 -68.24
N PRO A 73 -40.72 -47.54 -69.36
CA PRO A 73 -41.00 -46.13 -69.55
C PRO A 73 -42.45 -45.80 -69.28
N GLY A 74 -42.72 -44.66 -68.64
CA GLY A 74 -44.08 -44.17 -68.56
C GLY A 74 -44.36 -43.13 -67.49
N ALA A 75 -43.69 -41.98 -67.54
CA ALA A 75 -44.28 -40.74 -67.01
C ALA A 75 -43.66 -39.55 -67.74
N ARG A 76 -44.52 -38.73 -68.34
CA ARG A 76 -44.18 -37.54 -69.13
C ARG A 76 -43.43 -36.51 -68.25
N PRO A 77 -42.51 -35.70 -68.79
CA PRO A 77 -41.75 -34.74 -68.00
C PRO A 77 -42.67 -33.60 -67.55
N ALA A 78 -42.88 -33.49 -66.24
CA ALA A 78 -43.39 -32.26 -65.64
C ALA A 78 -42.30 -31.19 -65.75
N THR A 79 -42.63 -30.05 -66.34
CA THR A 79 -41.77 -28.87 -66.43
C THR A 79 -41.32 -28.45 -65.04
N ILE A 80 -40.00 -28.46 -64.81
CA ILE A 80 -39.39 -28.00 -63.57
C ILE A 80 -39.21 -26.48 -63.66
N THR A 81 -40.06 -25.73 -62.99
CA THR A 81 -39.77 -24.34 -62.59
C THR A 81 -38.86 -24.40 -61.36
N VAL A 82 -37.57 -24.10 -61.53
CA VAL A 82 -36.63 -23.92 -60.42
C VAL A 82 -36.69 -22.45 -60.00
N GLU A 83 -37.44 -22.13 -58.95
CA GLU A 83 -37.19 -20.90 -58.18
C GLU A 83 -35.88 -21.07 -57.42
N PRO A 84 -34.93 -20.11 -57.46
CA PRO A 84 -33.70 -20.24 -56.72
C PRO A 84 -34.04 -20.17 -55.22
N ALA A 85 -33.83 -21.27 -54.52
CA ALA A 85 -33.96 -21.32 -53.07
C ALA A 85 -32.98 -20.31 -52.46
N VAL A 86 -33.50 -19.18 -51.99
CA VAL A 86 -32.77 -18.25 -51.15
C VAL A 86 -32.48 -19.01 -49.85
N TYR A 87 -31.22 -19.43 -49.67
CA TYR A 87 -30.78 -20.02 -48.41
C TYR A 87 -30.82 -18.93 -47.33
N ALA A 88 -31.93 -18.85 -46.60
CA ALA A 88 -31.99 -18.13 -45.35
C ALA A 88 -31.15 -18.91 -44.32
N LEU A 89 -30.02 -18.34 -43.91
CA LEU A 89 -29.25 -18.87 -42.78
C LEU A 89 -30.17 -18.89 -41.55
N PRO A 90 -30.29 -20.01 -40.83
CA PRO A 90 -31.11 -20.04 -39.61
C PRO A 90 -30.52 -19.04 -38.60
N GLU A 91 -31.32 -18.06 -38.19
CA GLU A 91 -30.92 -17.17 -37.10
C GLU A 91 -30.80 -18.00 -35.82
N THR A 92 -29.58 -18.13 -35.31
CA THR A 92 -29.36 -18.81 -34.03
C THR A 92 -29.91 -17.94 -32.91
N PRO A 93 -30.79 -18.48 -32.05
CA PRO A 93 -31.34 -17.68 -30.96
C PRO A 93 -30.21 -17.31 -29.99
N ARG A 94 -29.88 -16.02 -29.90
CA ARG A 94 -28.86 -15.47 -29.00
C ARG A 94 -29.36 -15.42 -27.55
N ARG A 95 -29.80 -16.55 -27.01
CA ARG A 95 -30.26 -16.64 -25.62
C ARG A 95 -29.09 -17.00 -24.74
N VAL A 96 -28.77 -16.11 -23.80
CA VAL A 96 -27.71 -16.35 -22.83
C VAL A 96 -28.12 -17.52 -21.92
N PRO A 97 -27.32 -18.59 -21.80
CA PRO A 97 -27.66 -19.70 -20.93
C PRO A 97 -27.69 -19.22 -19.47
N ILE A 98 -28.66 -19.69 -18.68
CA ILE A 98 -28.92 -19.18 -17.33
C ILE A 98 -27.68 -19.27 -16.41
N TRP A 99 -26.78 -20.24 -16.64
CA TRP A 99 -25.53 -20.37 -15.90
C TRP A 99 -24.51 -19.22 -16.14
N MET A 100 -24.66 -18.44 -17.21
CA MET A 100 -23.82 -17.27 -17.51
C MET A 100 -24.32 -16.01 -16.81
N MET A 101 -25.56 -15.99 -16.32
CA MET A 101 -26.11 -14.86 -15.57
C MET A 101 -25.29 -14.49 -14.32
N PRO A 102 -24.83 -15.41 -13.45
CA PRO A 102 -23.97 -15.06 -12.33
C PRO A 102 -22.62 -14.50 -12.77
N VAL A 103 -22.08 -14.91 -13.92
CA VAL A 103 -20.82 -14.37 -14.47
C VAL A 103 -21.04 -12.95 -15.00
N LEU A 104 -22.12 -12.74 -15.75
CA LEU A 104 -22.46 -11.42 -16.31
C LEU A 104 -22.83 -10.39 -15.23
N VAL A 105 -23.33 -10.82 -14.07
CA VAL A 105 -23.59 -9.93 -12.93
C VAL A 105 -22.37 -9.80 -12.02
N GLY A 106 -21.67 -10.90 -11.77
CA GLY A 106 -20.53 -10.97 -10.86
C GLY A 106 -19.31 -10.23 -11.38
N LEU A 107 -19.03 -10.26 -12.68
CA LEU A 107 -17.86 -9.60 -13.26
C LEU A 107 -17.92 -8.06 -13.20
N PRO A 108 -19.02 -7.37 -13.61
CA PRO A 108 -19.12 -5.93 -13.43
C PRO A 108 -19.20 -5.53 -11.95
N PHE A 109 -19.86 -6.33 -11.09
CA PHE A 109 -19.88 -6.09 -9.64
C PHE A 109 -18.49 -6.18 -9.02
N TRP A 110 -17.74 -7.25 -9.33
CA TRP A 110 -16.36 -7.42 -8.88
C TRP A 110 -15.46 -6.30 -9.42
N ALA A 111 -15.63 -5.88 -10.67
CA ALA A 111 -14.87 -4.76 -11.23
C ALA A 111 -15.14 -3.43 -10.50
N ILE A 112 -16.39 -3.15 -10.09
CA ILE A 112 -16.73 -1.97 -9.29
C ILE A 112 -16.09 -2.04 -7.90
N VAL A 113 -16.18 -3.19 -7.23
CA VAL A 113 -15.57 -3.40 -5.90
C VAL A 113 -14.05 -3.32 -5.97
N TYR A 114 -13.44 -3.95 -6.98
CA TYR A 114 -12.00 -3.98 -7.21
C TYR A 114 -11.48 -2.57 -7.54
N MET A 115 -12.12 -1.85 -8.47
CA MET A 115 -11.73 -0.48 -8.82
C MET A 115 -11.98 0.51 -7.67
N GLY A 116 -13.04 0.31 -6.89
CA GLY A 116 -13.34 1.08 -5.68
C GLY A 116 -12.32 0.88 -4.57
N ALA A 117 -11.71 -0.32 -4.47
CA ALA A 117 -10.65 -0.60 -3.49
C ALA A 117 -9.35 0.17 -3.77
N PHE A 118 -9.13 0.63 -5.00
CA PHE A 118 -8.02 1.52 -5.36
C PHE A 118 -8.44 2.98 -5.52
N SER A 119 -9.69 3.31 -5.19
CA SER A 119 -10.18 4.68 -5.20
C SER A 119 -9.33 5.48 -4.21
N SER A 120 -8.44 6.30 -4.75
CA SER A 120 -7.40 7.01 -4.03
C SER A 120 -7.95 7.64 -2.76
N HIS A 121 -7.41 7.25 -1.60
CA HIS A 121 -7.57 8.02 -0.38
C HIS A 121 -7.17 9.45 -0.73
N VAL A 122 -8.13 10.35 -0.79
CA VAL A 122 -7.85 11.78 -0.86
C VAL A 122 -6.95 12.05 0.34
N LYS A 123 -5.66 12.31 0.10
CA LYS A 123 -4.80 12.85 1.14
C LYS A 123 -5.44 14.17 1.51
N THR A 124 -6.21 14.18 2.59
CA THR A 124 -6.76 15.40 3.15
C THR A 124 -5.59 16.35 3.29
N THR A 125 -5.55 17.39 2.46
CA THR A 125 -4.51 18.41 2.52
C THR A 125 -4.73 19.14 3.84
N VAL A 126 -4.08 18.66 4.89
CA VAL A 126 -4.13 19.33 6.19
C VAL A 126 -3.53 20.71 5.96
N ASN A 127 -4.27 21.75 6.35
CA ASN A 127 -3.76 23.11 6.23
C ASN A 127 -2.43 23.18 7.00
N PRO A 128 -1.31 23.54 6.34
CA PRO A 128 0.02 23.46 6.95
C PRO A 128 0.17 24.37 8.17
N LEU A 129 -0.63 25.45 8.27
CA LEU A 129 -0.64 26.28 9.47
C LEU A 129 -1.35 25.59 10.64
N VAL A 130 -2.45 24.88 10.37
CA VAL A 130 -3.18 24.13 11.41
C VAL A 130 -2.33 22.96 11.89
N LEU A 131 -1.70 22.23 10.96
CA LEU A 131 -0.73 21.18 11.31
C LEU A 131 0.43 21.77 12.13
N GLY A 132 0.97 22.91 11.70
CA GLY A 132 2.06 23.57 12.41
C GLY A 132 1.69 23.97 13.83
N GLN A 133 0.50 24.53 14.03
CA GLN A 133 -0.02 24.84 15.36
C GLN A 133 -0.22 23.59 16.21
N GLN A 134 -0.76 22.50 15.64
CA GLN A 134 -0.90 21.24 16.35
C GLN A 134 0.46 20.69 16.78
N VAL A 135 1.44 20.66 15.88
CA VAL A 135 2.81 20.22 16.17
C VAL A 135 3.43 21.11 17.24
N TYR A 136 3.31 22.43 17.14
CA TYR A 136 3.84 23.38 18.14
C TYR A 136 3.34 23.07 19.57
N ASN A 137 2.07 22.71 19.70
CA ASN A 137 1.45 22.39 20.97
C ASN A 137 1.75 20.97 21.47
N THR A 138 1.82 19.99 20.55
CA THR A 138 1.93 18.56 20.91
C THR A 138 3.37 18.07 21.01
N ALA A 139 4.30 18.65 20.25
CA ALA A 139 5.72 18.29 20.27
C ALA A 139 6.50 18.97 21.42
N GLY A 140 5.83 19.77 22.25
CA GLY A 140 6.42 20.43 23.42
C GLY A 140 7.11 21.77 23.14
N CYS A 141 7.03 22.31 21.91
CA CYS A 141 7.63 23.60 21.55
C CYS A 141 7.12 24.72 22.47
N ALA A 142 5.80 24.74 22.72
CA ALA A 142 5.14 25.69 23.61
C ALA A 142 5.66 25.64 25.06
N GLY A 143 6.20 24.52 25.53
CA GLY A 143 6.72 24.37 26.89
C GLY A 143 7.93 25.26 27.16
N CYS A 144 8.77 25.49 26.15
CA CYS A 144 9.95 26.36 26.28
C CYS A 144 9.74 27.75 25.66
N HIS A 145 9.07 27.81 24.51
CA HIS A 145 8.86 29.05 23.76
C HIS A 145 7.57 29.78 24.15
N GLY A 146 6.78 29.23 25.06
CA GLY A 146 5.48 29.75 25.48
C GLY A 146 4.35 29.39 24.50
N PRO A 147 3.08 29.35 24.96
CA PRO A 147 1.94 28.93 24.14
C PRO A 147 1.73 29.83 22.90
N SER A 148 2.07 31.11 23.00
CA SER A 148 1.99 32.07 21.90
C SER A 148 3.37 32.50 21.39
N GLY A 149 4.42 31.70 21.61
CA GLY A 149 5.78 32.06 21.17
C GLY A 149 6.42 33.22 21.93
N GLY A 150 5.89 33.59 23.10
CA GLY A 150 6.38 34.71 23.91
C GLY A 150 7.79 34.53 24.49
N GLY A 151 8.33 33.32 24.44
CA GLY A 151 9.58 32.92 25.08
C GLY A 151 9.41 32.55 26.55
N GLY A 152 10.53 32.32 27.22
CA GLY A 152 10.59 31.97 28.64
C GLY A 152 11.88 31.22 28.91
N VAL A 153 11.81 29.88 28.82
CA VAL A 153 13.00 29.02 28.83
C VAL A 153 13.75 29.12 27.51
N GLY A 154 13.00 29.06 26.40
CA GLY A 154 13.48 29.29 25.05
C GLY A 154 13.35 30.76 24.63
N PRO A 155 14.04 31.17 23.55
CA PRO A 155 13.90 32.51 22.99
C PRO A 155 12.46 32.77 22.50
N LYS A 156 12.08 34.04 22.50
CA LYS A 156 10.82 34.49 21.90
C LYS A 156 10.83 34.20 20.40
N LEU A 157 9.72 33.65 19.90
CA LEU A 157 9.46 33.41 18.48
C LEU A 157 8.46 34.42 17.90
N HIS A 158 7.57 34.95 18.76
CA HIS A 158 6.49 35.85 18.39
C HIS A 158 6.96 37.22 17.88
N GLY A 159 6.18 37.89 17.04
CA GLY A 159 6.46 39.18 16.44
C GLY A 159 7.48 39.09 15.30
N GLY A 160 7.62 37.93 14.66
CA GLY A 160 8.63 37.71 13.61
C GLY A 160 10.05 37.50 14.13
N GLU A 161 10.22 37.26 15.43
CA GLU A 161 11.53 37.00 16.05
C GLU A 161 12.22 35.75 15.49
N ALA A 162 11.43 34.75 15.08
CA ALA A 162 11.94 33.58 14.36
C ALA A 162 12.61 33.98 13.03
N LYS A 163 12.02 34.93 12.28
CA LYS A 163 12.60 35.43 11.01
C LYS A 163 13.84 36.27 11.23
N LEU A 164 13.88 37.06 12.30
CA LEU A 164 15.06 37.82 12.67
C LEU A 164 16.22 36.93 13.10
N THR A 165 15.92 35.79 13.73
CA THR A 165 16.94 34.80 14.09
C THR A 165 17.42 34.03 12.86
N PHE A 166 16.48 33.58 12.03
CA PHE A 166 16.74 32.78 10.83
C PHE A 166 16.10 33.45 9.61
N PRO A 167 16.81 34.35 8.91
CA PRO A 167 16.30 34.99 7.70
C PRO A 167 15.88 33.97 6.65
N ASN A 168 16.71 32.93 6.44
CA ASN A 168 16.38 31.80 5.57
C ASN A 168 15.55 30.76 6.33
N VAL A 169 14.47 30.30 5.70
CA VAL A 169 13.62 29.25 6.27
C VAL A 169 14.36 27.91 6.41
N ALA A 170 15.29 27.61 5.50
CA ALA A 170 16.09 26.38 5.52
C ALA A 170 16.97 26.30 6.79
N ASP A 171 17.49 27.42 7.26
CA ASP A 171 18.31 27.49 8.47
C ASP A 171 17.46 27.25 9.73
N GLN A 172 16.22 27.71 9.75
CA GLN A 172 15.29 27.39 10.84
C GLN A 172 14.88 25.92 10.82
N ILE A 173 14.65 25.34 9.64
CA ILE A 173 14.33 23.91 9.49
C ILE A 173 15.50 23.06 9.96
N SER A 174 16.74 23.40 9.57
CA SER A 174 17.93 22.67 10.00
C SER A 174 18.11 22.77 11.52
N TRP A 175 17.90 23.96 12.09
CA TRP A 175 17.92 24.18 13.54
C TRP A 175 16.91 23.29 14.29
N VAL A 176 15.66 23.22 13.83
CA VAL A 176 14.64 22.36 14.45
C VAL A 176 15.01 20.88 14.31
N LYS A 177 15.59 20.48 13.17
CA LYS A 177 16.04 19.10 12.93
C LYS A 177 17.19 18.69 13.84
N THR A 178 18.21 19.53 13.98
CA THR A 178 19.44 19.19 14.75
C THR A 178 19.34 19.55 16.22
N GLY A 179 18.40 20.41 16.60
CA GLY A 179 18.36 21.02 17.93
C GLY A 179 19.53 21.97 18.16
N SER A 180 19.67 22.44 19.40
CA SER A 180 20.72 23.41 19.77
C SER A 180 22.03 22.78 20.24
N ALA A 181 22.10 21.45 20.39
CA ALA A 181 23.30 20.76 20.89
C ALA A 181 24.60 21.09 20.12
N PRO A 182 24.60 21.18 18.76
CA PRO A 182 25.82 21.57 18.01
C PRO A 182 26.32 23.00 18.29
N PHE A 183 25.46 23.82 18.89
CA PHE A 183 25.69 25.23 19.21
C PHE A 183 25.91 25.46 20.72
N ALA A 184 26.13 24.40 21.49
CA ALA A 184 26.54 24.52 22.88
C ALA A 184 27.83 25.37 22.97
N GLY A 185 27.77 26.46 23.76
CA GLY A 185 28.89 27.40 23.89
C GLY A 185 29.13 28.32 22.68
N LYS A 186 28.29 28.26 21.64
CA LYS A 186 28.43 29.05 20.42
C LYS A 186 27.25 29.99 20.22
N LEU A 187 27.49 31.09 19.52
CA LEU A 187 26.43 31.99 19.05
C LEU A 187 25.66 31.34 17.89
N TYR A 188 24.38 31.67 17.75
CA TYR A 188 23.55 31.19 16.65
C TYR A 188 22.57 32.27 16.15
N GLY A 189 22.02 32.03 14.95
CA GLY A 189 21.15 32.98 14.24
C GLY A 189 21.93 34.04 13.46
N ASP A 190 21.22 35.01 12.93
CA ASP A 190 21.78 36.06 12.07
C ASP A 190 22.73 37.02 12.84
N PRO A 191 24.00 37.16 12.42
CA PRO A 191 24.91 38.18 12.96
C PRO A 191 24.42 39.62 12.85
N LYS A 192 23.55 39.91 11.88
CA LYS A 192 23.00 41.25 11.60
C LYS A 192 21.70 41.53 12.35
N ARG A 193 21.21 40.57 13.13
CA ARG A 193 20.00 40.73 13.95
C ARG A 193 20.17 41.90 14.92
N THR A 194 19.13 42.72 15.06
CA THR A 194 19.10 43.79 16.08
C THR A 194 19.22 43.18 17.48
N GLY A 195 20.25 43.58 18.22
CA GLY A 195 20.61 42.96 19.51
C GLY A 195 21.63 41.82 19.42
N GLY A 196 22.15 41.53 18.21
CA GLY A 196 23.17 40.53 17.95
C GLY A 196 22.63 39.10 17.82
N GLN A 197 23.54 38.16 17.55
CA GLN A 197 23.23 36.73 17.58
C GLN A 197 22.76 36.32 18.97
N HIS A 198 21.94 35.28 19.03
CA HIS A 198 21.61 34.69 20.32
C HIS A 198 22.87 34.08 20.92
N GLY A 199 23.02 34.28 22.23
CA GLY A 199 24.04 33.62 23.05
C GLY A 199 23.90 32.09 23.00
N PRO A 200 24.84 31.35 23.62
CA PRO A 200 24.72 29.90 23.73
C PRO A 200 23.34 29.51 24.26
N ALA A 201 22.70 28.54 23.60
CA ALA A 201 21.35 28.13 23.94
C ALA A 201 21.29 27.70 25.42
N LYS A 202 20.62 28.50 26.26
CA LYS A 202 20.57 28.33 27.72
C LYS A 202 19.90 27.01 28.15
N GLY A 203 19.01 26.48 27.31
CA GLY A 203 18.50 25.13 27.36
C GLY A 203 18.85 24.39 26.08
N VAL A 204 19.16 23.09 26.19
CA VAL A 204 19.37 22.25 25.01
C VAL A 204 18.01 22.00 24.36
N MET A 205 17.71 22.74 23.30
CA MET A 205 16.57 22.44 22.43
C MET A 205 16.84 21.07 21.81
N PRO A 206 15.95 20.08 22.01
CA PRO A 206 16.15 18.74 21.47
C PRO A 206 16.11 18.75 19.94
N ALA A 207 16.73 17.74 19.35
CA ALA A 207 16.65 17.49 17.91
C ALA A 207 15.32 16.84 17.57
N PHE A 208 14.59 17.39 16.58
CA PHE A 208 13.31 16.83 16.14
C PHE A 208 13.40 16.05 14.82
N GLY A 209 14.55 16.02 14.16
CA GLY A 209 14.72 15.34 12.87
C GLY A 209 14.49 13.82 12.91
N GLY A 210 14.56 13.19 14.09
CA GLY A 210 14.24 11.78 14.28
C GLY A 210 12.86 11.51 14.88
N THR A 211 12.13 12.54 15.32
CA THR A 211 10.85 12.40 16.02
C THR A 211 9.66 12.97 15.24
N LEU A 212 9.89 13.98 14.40
CA LEU A 212 8.89 14.59 13.54
C LEU A 212 9.21 14.31 12.07
N SER A 213 8.17 14.16 11.25
CA SER A 213 8.33 14.08 9.80
C SER A 213 8.75 15.41 9.20
N ASP A 214 9.35 15.40 8.00
CA ASP A 214 9.69 16.62 7.29
C ASP A 214 8.47 17.53 7.06
N GLU A 215 7.29 16.95 6.80
CA GLU A 215 6.04 17.69 6.65
C GLU A 215 5.65 18.41 7.95
N GLN A 216 5.77 17.73 9.10
CA GLN A 216 5.49 18.32 10.40
C GLN A 216 6.48 19.44 10.76
N ILE A 217 7.77 19.24 10.48
CA ILE A 217 8.80 20.26 10.72
C ILE A 217 8.58 21.48 9.84
N ASN A 218 8.28 21.28 8.55
CA ASN A 218 7.98 22.38 7.64
C ASN A 218 6.71 23.13 8.06
N ALA A 219 5.68 22.40 8.51
CA ALA A 219 4.44 22.97 8.99
C ALA A 219 4.64 23.83 10.26
N VAL A 220 5.37 23.34 11.26
CA VAL A 220 5.61 24.10 12.50
C VAL A 220 6.49 25.32 12.26
N VAL A 221 7.55 25.20 11.44
CA VAL A 221 8.38 26.36 11.06
C VAL A 221 7.54 27.39 10.31
N ARG A 222 6.64 26.97 9.44
CA ARG A 222 5.73 27.88 8.76
C ARG A 222 4.77 28.58 9.73
N TYR A 223 4.23 27.86 10.70
CA TYR A 223 3.38 28.42 11.75
C TYR A 223 4.15 29.45 12.59
N GLU A 224 5.35 29.11 13.07
CA GLU A 224 6.22 30.02 13.84
C GLU A 224 6.58 31.29 13.09
N ARG A 225 6.75 31.22 11.76
CA ARG A 225 7.12 32.39 10.96
C ARG A 225 5.93 33.27 10.59
N LEU A 226 4.74 32.69 10.47
CA LEU A 226 3.57 33.39 9.90
C LEU A 226 2.53 33.78 10.95
N GLN A 227 2.48 33.07 12.08
CA GLN A 227 1.44 33.23 13.09
C GLN A 227 1.97 33.57 14.48
N LEU A 228 3.27 33.34 14.74
CA LEU A 228 3.95 33.85 15.92
C LEU A 228 4.70 35.13 15.52
#